data_AF-A0A9E4YH78-F1
#
_entry.id   AF-A0A9E4YH78-F1
#
_cell.length_a   1.000
_cell.length_b   1.000
_cell.length_c   1.000
_cell.angle_alpha   90.00
_cell.angle_beta   90.00
_cell.angle_gamma   90.00
#
_symmetry.space_group_name_H-M   'P 1'
#
loop_
_entity.id
_entity.type
_entity.pdbx_description
1 polymer ?
#
loop_
_entity_poly.entity_id
_entity_poly.type
_entity_poly.pdbx_seq_one_letter_code
_entity_poly.pdbx_strand_id
1 'polypeptide(L)'
;MPDAQARYEAITAQALEAFGAKHAVRERAIPLSRTVIRTSANAIRAVHRNELDDAKALIDQAGALVAETKEMLADHPDLYFTGY
;
A
#
# COMPACT_ATOMS: atom_id res chain seq x y z
N MET A 1 21.06 21.90 -30.87
CA MET A 1 19.89 22.70 -30.44
C MET A 1 19.82 22.65 -28.91
N PRO A 2 20.39 23.65 -28.22
CA PRO A 2 20.42 23.70 -26.75
C PRO A 2 19.02 23.64 -26.11
N ASP A 3 18.03 24.22 -26.78
CA ASP A 3 16.62 24.26 -26.38
C ASP A 3 15.98 22.85 -26.29
N ALA A 4 16.33 21.96 -27.24
CA ALA A 4 15.85 20.59 -27.20
C ALA A 4 16.44 19.80 -26.02
N GLN A 5 17.71 20.06 -25.68
CA GLN A 5 18.38 19.39 -24.56
C GLN A 5 17.81 19.83 -23.21
N ALA A 6 17.62 21.13 -23.00
CA ALA A 6 16.96 21.64 -21.80
C ALA A 6 15.54 21.09 -21.63
N ARG A 7 14.79 20.93 -22.74
CA ARG A 7 13.46 20.30 -22.72
C ARG A 7 13.52 18.84 -22.28
N TYR A 8 14.48 18.07 -22.79
CA TYR A 8 14.63 16.66 -22.39
C TYR A 8 15.01 16.53 -20.91
N GLU A 9 15.94 17.35 -20.43
CA GLU A 9 16.33 17.37 -19.01
C GLU A 9 15.14 17.68 -18.10
N ALA A 10 14.29 18.64 -18.48
CA ALA A 10 13.07 18.96 -17.73
C ALA A 10 12.07 17.79 -17.70
N ILE A 11 11.83 17.12 -18.83
CA ILE A 11 10.94 15.95 -18.90
C ILE A 11 11.50 14.80 -18.05
N THR A 12 12.81 14.53 -18.13
CA THR A 12 13.46 13.48 -17.34
C THR A 12 13.36 13.77 -15.84
N ALA A 13 13.58 15.02 -15.41
CA ALA A 13 13.46 15.40 -14.01
C ALA A 13 12.03 15.18 -13.48
N GLN A 14 11.02 15.62 -14.23
CA GLN A 14 9.61 15.42 -13.87
C GLN A 14 9.23 13.94 -13.81
N ALA A 15 9.70 13.14 -14.77
CA ALA A 15 9.44 11.70 -14.79
C ALA A 15 10.08 10.99 -13.59
N LEU A 16 11.33 11.33 -13.24
CA LEU A 16 12.02 10.75 -12.09
C LEU A 16 11.32 11.08 -10.77
N GLU A 17 10.86 12.32 -10.61
CA GLU A 17 10.10 12.74 -9.43
C GLU A 17 8.79 11.95 -9.30
N ALA A 18 8.01 11.85 -10.39
CA ALA A 18 6.76 11.10 -10.41
C ALA A 18 6.97 9.60 -10.11
N PHE A 19 7.98 8.96 -10.72
CA PHE A 19 8.28 7.57 -10.45
C PHE A 19 8.81 7.34 -9.04
N GLY A 20 9.60 8.28 -8.51
CA GLY A 20 10.10 8.22 -7.13
C GLY A 20 8.97 8.25 -6.12
N ALA A 21 8.03 9.18 -6.26
CA ALA A 21 6.85 9.27 -5.39
C ALA A 21 6.01 7.99 -5.44
N LYS A 22 5.70 7.50 -6.65
CA LYS A 22 4.95 6.25 -6.84
C LYS A 22 5.66 5.04 -6.23
N HIS A 23 6.98 4.94 -6.42
CA HIS A 23 7.77 3.86 -5.86
C HIS A 23 7.73 3.85 -4.33
N ALA A 24 7.90 5.02 -3.70
CA ALA A 24 7.85 5.14 -2.25
C ALA A 24 6.51 4.68 -1.66
N VAL A 25 5.39 5.05 -2.30
CA VAL A 25 4.05 4.61 -1.89
C VAL A 25 3.90 3.09 -2.03
N ARG A 26 4.34 2.52 -3.15
CA ARG A 26 4.28 1.06 -3.37
C ARG A 26 5.09 0.28 -2.32
N GLU A 27 6.30 0.73 -2.00
CA GLU A 27 7.14 0.06 -1.00
C GLU A 27 6.57 0.11 0.42
N ARG A 28 5.66 1.07 0.70
CA ARG A 28 4.89 1.09 1.95
C ARG A 28 3.67 0.17 1.89
N ALA A 29 2.98 0.07 0.75
CA ALA A 29 1.79 -0.77 0.60
C ALA A 29 2.09 -2.28 0.70
N ILE A 30 3.19 -2.76 0.09
CA ILE A 30 3.56 -4.19 0.09
C ILE A 30 3.71 -4.80 1.51
N PRO A 31 4.43 -4.20 2.47
CA PRO A 31 4.52 -4.75 3.81
C PRO A 31 3.21 -4.66 4.60
N LEU A 32 2.38 -3.62 4.37
CA LEU A 32 1.05 -3.52 4.97
C LEU A 32 0.14 -4.66 4.49
N SER A 33 0.13 -4.93 3.19
CA SER A 33 -0.56 -6.09 2.58
C SER A 33 -0.24 -7.41 3.30
N ARG A 34 1.07 -7.69 3.45
CA ARG A 34 1.55 -8.91 4.13
C ARG A 34 1.09 -8.97 5.58
N THR A 35 1.04 -7.81 6.25
CA THR A 35 0.55 -7.71 7.62
C THR A 35 -0.95 -7.98 7.68
N VAL A 36 -1.76 -7.41 6.78
CA VAL A 36 -3.20 -7.69 6.67
C VAL A 36 -3.45 -9.19 6.47
N ILE A 37 -2.73 -9.82 5.53
CA ILE A 37 -2.86 -11.27 5.26
C ILE A 37 -2.54 -12.08 6.53
N ARG A 38 -1.42 -11.77 7.19
CA ARG A 38 -1.00 -12.48 8.41
C ARG A 38 -1.99 -12.31 9.55
N THR A 39 -2.44 -11.08 9.81
CA THR A 39 -3.41 -10.78 10.86
C THR A 39 -4.75 -11.46 10.58
N SER A 40 -5.20 -11.47 9.32
CA SER A 40 -6.41 -12.18 8.89
C SER A 40 -6.30 -13.70 9.11
N ALA A 41 -5.16 -14.29 8.75
CA ALA A 41 -4.91 -15.72 9.01
C ALA A 41 -4.91 -16.04 10.51
N ASN A 42 -4.38 -15.15 11.35
CA ASN A 42 -4.42 -15.31 12.79
C ASN A 42 -5.83 -15.20 13.35
N ALA A 43 -6.63 -14.25 12.86
CA ALA A 43 -8.04 -14.10 13.23
C ALA A 43 -8.82 -15.39 12.92
N ILE A 44 -8.67 -15.93 11.70
CA ILE A 44 -9.30 -17.19 11.30
C ILE A 44 -8.93 -18.32 12.25
N ARG A 45 -7.65 -18.45 12.61
CA ARG A 45 -7.20 -19.48 13.56
C ARG A 45 -7.78 -19.28 14.97
N ALA A 46 -7.87 -18.04 15.45
CA ALA A 46 -8.47 -17.72 16.74
C ALA A 46 -9.97 -18.08 16.78
N VAL A 47 -10.71 -17.79 15.70
CA VAL A 47 -12.10 -18.24 15.53
C VAL A 47 -12.21 -19.76 15.63
N HIS A 48 -11.35 -20.51 14.92
CA HIS A 48 -11.35 -21.97 14.99
C HIS A 48 -11.03 -22.53 16.38
N ARG A 49 -10.26 -21.80 17.20
CA ARG A 49 -9.95 -22.16 18.59
C ARG A 49 -10.97 -21.63 19.60
N ASN A 50 -12.04 -20.98 19.15
CA ASN A 50 -13.05 -20.34 19.98
C ASN A 50 -12.47 -19.22 20.89
N GLU A 51 -11.36 -18.60 20.47
CA GLU A 51 -10.72 -17.45 21.11
C GLU A 51 -11.35 -16.16 20.56
N LEU A 52 -12.61 -15.90 20.90
CA LEU A 52 -13.43 -14.89 20.21
C LEU A 52 -13.00 -13.45 20.45
N ASP A 53 -12.53 -13.12 21.65
CA ASP A 53 -12.04 -11.77 21.97
C ASP A 53 -10.75 -11.45 21.19
N ASP A 54 -9.82 -12.40 21.15
CA ASP A 54 -8.59 -12.28 20.35
C ASP A 54 -8.89 -12.21 18.85
N ALA A 55 -9.83 -13.03 18.38
CA ALA A 55 -10.28 -12.99 17.00
C ALA A 55 -10.84 -11.60 16.64
N LYS A 56 -11.66 -11.01 17.51
CA LYS A 56 -12.23 -9.67 17.31
C LYS A 56 -11.13 -8.61 17.25
N ALA A 57 -10.18 -8.64 18.17
CA ALA A 57 -9.05 -7.69 18.17
C ALA A 57 -8.22 -7.79 16.87
N LEU A 58 -7.97 -9.01 16.39
CA LEU A 58 -7.25 -9.24 15.13
C LEU A 58 -8.04 -8.75 13.91
N ILE A 59 -9.36 -8.96 13.88
CA ILE A 59 -10.23 -8.45 12.81
C ILE A 59 -10.21 -6.92 12.78
N ASP A 60 -10.36 -6.28 13.93
CA ASP A 60 -10.37 -4.82 14.05
C ASP A 60 -9.01 -4.24 13.60
N GLN A 61 -7.90 -4.90 13.99
CA GLN A 61 -6.56 -4.54 13.53
C GLN A 61 -6.38 -4.69 12.00
N ALA A 62 -6.84 -5.81 11.42
CA ALA A 62 -6.77 -6.01 9.99
C ALA A 62 -7.60 -4.97 9.23
N GLY A 63 -8.79 -4.61 9.74
CA GLY A 63 -9.64 -3.57 9.19
C GLY A 63 -8.97 -2.20 9.19
N ALA A 64 -8.30 -1.82 10.29
CA ALA A 64 -7.56 -0.57 10.39
C ALA A 64 -6.42 -0.49 9.37
N LEU A 65 -5.65 -1.56 9.19
CA LEU A 65 -4.56 -1.62 8.20
C LEU A 65 -5.07 -1.51 6.76
N VAL A 66 -6.23 -2.12 6.46
CA VAL A 66 -6.87 -1.99 5.15
C VAL A 66 -7.32 -0.55 4.90
N ALA A 67 -7.89 0.12 5.91
CA ALA A 67 -8.28 1.52 5.80
C ALA A 67 -7.06 2.43 5.55
N GLU A 68 -5.99 2.24 6.32
CA GLU A 68 -4.72 2.97 6.15
C GLU A 68 -4.15 2.77 4.73
N THR A 69 -4.15 1.54 4.24
CA THR A 69 -3.62 1.23 2.90
C THR A 69 -4.47 1.90 1.81
N LYS A 70 -5.81 1.90 1.95
CA LYS A 70 -6.71 2.58 0.99
C LYS A 70 -6.50 4.09 0.97
N GLU A 71 -6.34 4.71 2.14
CA GLU A 71 -6.10 6.15 2.24
C GLU A 71 -4.75 6.52 1.60
N MET A 72 -3.70 5.76 1.89
CA MET A 72 -2.36 5.96 1.30
C MET A 72 -2.39 5.85 -0.24
N LEU A 73 -3.21 4.96 -0.78
CA LEU A 73 -3.28 4.69 -2.22
C LEU A 73 -4.34 5.53 -2.95
N ALA A 74 -5.09 6.39 -2.26
CA ALA A 74 -6.23 7.12 -2.83
C ALA A 74 -5.84 7.99 -4.05
N ASP A 75 -4.68 8.64 -3.98
CA ASP A 75 -4.14 9.48 -5.06
C ASP A 75 -3.32 8.70 -6.10
N HIS A 76 -3.24 7.37 -5.96
CA HIS A 76 -2.50 6.47 -6.85
C HIS A 76 -3.40 5.35 -7.39
N PRO A 77 -4.35 5.65 -8.30
CA PRO A 77 -5.33 4.65 -8.79
C PRO A 77 -4.67 3.41 -9.40
N ASP A 78 -3.53 3.60 -10.07
CA ASP A 78 -2.73 2.54 -10.66
C ASP A 78 -2.05 1.62 -9.64
N LEU A 79 -1.90 2.06 -8.38
CA LEU A 79 -1.50 1.24 -7.24
C LEU A 79 -2.68 0.76 -6.40
N TYR A 80 -3.79 1.50 -6.36
CA TYR A 80 -4.96 1.18 -5.55
C TYR A 80 -5.61 -0.16 -5.94
N PHE A 81 -5.64 -0.49 -7.24
CA PHE A 81 -6.33 -1.67 -7.77
C PHE A 81 -5.45 -2.92 -7.93
N THR A 82 -4.23 -2.90 -7.46
CA THR A 82 -3.27 -3.99 -7.64
C THR A 82 -3.46 -5.16 -6.67
N GLY A 83 -4.26 -4.95 -5.62
CA GLY A 83 -4.54 -5.98 -4.61
C GLY A 83 -3.40 -6.25 -3.63
N TYR A 84 -2.44 -5.32 -3.50
CA TYR A 84 -1.61 -5.26 -2.30
C TYR A 84 -2.54 -4.94 -1.11
#